data_AF-A0AAW9EDD1-F1
#
_entry.id   AF-A0AAW9EDD1-F1
#
_cell.length_a   1.000
_cell.length_b   1.000
_cell.length_c   1.000
_cell.angle_alpha   90.00
_cell.angle_beta   90.00
_cell.angle_gamma   90.00
#
_symmetry.space_group_name_H-M   'P 1'
#
loop_
_entity.id
_entity.type
_entity.pdbx_description
1 polymer ?
#
loop_
_entity_poly.entity_id
_entity_poly.type
_entity_poly.pdbx_seq_one_letter_code
_entity_poly.pdbx_strand_id
1 'polypeptide(L)' 'IELLRYSVAVVKQHRPFIIDAWVVLPEHLHCIWTLPHNDDDFSSRWRDIKGCFSRTLKRQPLWQPRFWEHAIRDE' A
#
# COMPACT_ATOMS: atom_id res chain seq x y z
N ILE A 1 2.53 -13.54 -4.03
CA ILE A 1 2.46 -12.69 -2.82
C ILE A 1 3.82 -12.11 -2.42
N GLU A 2 4.92 -12.87 -2.52
CA GLU A 2 6.27 -12.41 -2.11
C GLU A 2 6.73 -11.06 -2.70
N LEU A 3 6.53 -10.85 -4.00
CA LEU A 3 6.89 -9.57 -4.63
C LEU A 3 6.12 -8.39 -4.04
N LEU A 4 4.87 -8.59 -3.64
CA LEU A 4 4.07 -7.54 -3.00
C LEU A 4 4.61 -7.26 -1.59
N ARG A 5 4.93 -8.31 -0.82
CA ARG A 5 5.56 -8.17 0.50
C ARG A 5 6.88 -7.38 0.38
N TYR A 6 7.70 -7.70 -0.62
CA TYR A 6 8.94 -6.96 -0.91
C TYR A 6 8.65 -5.48 -1.21
N SER A 7 7.73 -5.18 -2.12
CA SER A 7 7.40 -3.80 -2.49
C SER A 7 6.89 -2.99 -1.29
N VAL A 8 6.07 -3.60 -0.44
CA VAL A 8 5.60 -2.98 0.82
C VAL A 8 6.77 -2.72 1.76
N ALA A 9 7.68 -3.69 1.95
CA ALA A 9 8.84 -3.54 2.82
C ALA A 9 9.78 -2.41 2.35
N VAL A 10 10.06 -2.32 1.04
CA VAL A 10 10.88 -1.26 0.45
C VAL A 10 10.29 0.12 0.71
N VAL A 11 8.97 0.28 0.51
CA VAL A 11 8.33 1.58 0.74
C VAL A 11 8.27 1.92 2.22
N LYS A 12 7.97 0.94 3.08
CA LYS A 12 7.93 1.12 4.54
C LYS A 12 9.28 1.56 5.12
N GLN A 13 10.40 1.19 4.50
CA GLN A 13 11.74 1.68 4.91
C GLN A 13 11.92 3.19 4.67
N HIS A 14 11.32 3.75 3.63
CA HIS A 14 11.47 5.18 3.26
C HIS A 14 10.33 6.05 3.81
N ARG A 15 9.13 5.49 3.92
CA ARG A 15 7.91 6.15 4.40
C ARG A 15 7.26 5.25 5.46
N PRO A 16 7.66 5.34 6.73
CA PRO A 16 7.16 4.45 7.78
C PRO A 16 5.64 4.52 7.95
N PHE A 17 5.03 3.37 8.25
CA PHE A 17 3.64 3.20 8.68
C PHE A 17 3.52 1.86 9.42
N ILE A 18 2.50 1.70 10.24
CA ILE A 18 2.15 0.44 10.90
C ILE A 18 1.14 -0.29 10.02
N ILE A 19 1.27 -1.61 9.91
CA ILE A 19 0.30 -2.46 9.22
C ILE A 19 -0.55 -3.12 10.29
N ASP A 20 -1.77 -2.63 10.47
CA ASP A 20 -2.72 -3.19 11.45
C ASP A 20 -3.35 -4.48 10.89
N ALA A 21 -3.70 -4.47 9.60
CA ALA A 21 -4.22 -5.64 8.89
C ALA A 21 -3.91 -5.59 7.39
N TRP A 22 -3.81 -6.76 6.76
CA TRP A 22 -3.68 -6.89 5.30
C TRP A 22 -4.21 -8.24 4.82
N VAL A 23 -5.09 -8.24 3.83
CA VAL A 23 -5.57 -9.44 3.12
C VAL A 23 -5.31 -9.28 1.62
N VAL A 24 -4.86 -10.35 0.97
CA VAL A 24 -4.63 -10.37 -0.48
C VAL A 24 -5.47 -11.48 -1.08
N LEU A 25 -6.35 -11.08 -1.99
CA LEU A 25 -7.22 -11.94 -2.78
C LEU A 25 -6.65 -12.03 -4.21
N PRO A 26 -7.17 -12.95 -5.05
CA PRO A 26 -6.66 -13.12 -6.42
C PRO A 26 -6.71 -11.85 -7.30
N GLU A 27 -7.68 -10.96 -7.10
CA GLU A 27 -7.84 -9.74 -7.92
C GLU A 27 -7.77 -8.41 -7.14
N HIS A 28 -7.93 -8.41 -5.82
CA HIS A 28 -7.82 -7.21 -4.98
C HIS A 28 -7.14 -7.50 -3.64
N LEU A 29 -7.00 -6.46 -2.84
CA LEU A 29 -6.49 -6.53 -1.48
C LEU A 29 -7.23 -5.50 -0.63
N HIS A 30 -7.25 -5.74 0.69
CA HIS A 30 -7.64 -4.74 1.67
C HIS A 30 -6.53 -4.61 2.71
N CYS A 31 -6.29 -3.40 3.19
CA CYS A 31 -5.31 -3.14 4.23
C CYS A 31 -5.74 -2.00 5.13
N ILE A 32 -5.33 -2.09 6.40
CA ILE A 32 -5.49 -1.05 7.41
C ILE A 32 -4.09 -0.65 7.86
N TRP A 33 -3.82 0.65 7.82
CA TRP A 33 -2.56 1.21 8.26
C TRP A 33 -2.79 2.31 9.29
N THR A 34 -1.84 2.42 10.22
CA THR A 34 -1.69 3.57 11.09
C THR A 34 -0.46 4.35 10.64
N LEU A 35 -0.65 5.63 10.31
CA LEU A 35 0.43 6.51 9.89
C LEU A 35 1.11 7.17 11.10
N PRO A 36 2.37 7.63 10.96
CA PRO A 36 3.01 8.45 11.98
C PRO A 36 2.19 9.69 12.34
N HIS A 37 2.39 10.21 13.55
CA HIS A 37 1.75 11.46 13.98
C HIS A 37 2.06 12.62 13.00
N ASN A 38 1.05 13.42 12.66
CA ASN A 38 1.11 14.50 11.65
C ASN A 38 1.43 14.04 10.22
N ASP A 39 1.21 12.77 9.87
CA ASP A 39 1.37 12.25 8.52
C ASP A 39 0.02 11.71 8.02
N ASP A 40 -0.47 12.28 6.91
CA ASP A 40 -1.68 11.88 6.21
C ASP A 40 -1.39 11.38 4.78
N ASP A 41 -0.11 11.20 4.43
CA ASP A 41 0.31 10.86 3.06
C ASP A 41 0.28 9.33 2.81
N PHE A 42 -0.89 8.73 3.01
CA PHE A 42 -1.16 7.35 2.57
C PHE A 42 -1.13 7.24 1.04
N SER A 43 -1.50 8.32 0.34
CA SER A 43 -1.59 8.36 -1.12
C SER A 43 -0.24 8.16 -1.80
N SER A 44 0.84 8.82 -1.35
CA SER A 44 2.16 8.62 -1.95
C SER A 44 2.75 7.27 -1.59
N ARG A 45 2.53 6.76 -0.37
CA ARG A 45 2.93 5.39 0.01
C ARG A 45 2.29 4.36 -0.92
N TRP A 46 1.01 4.49 -1.20
CA TRP A 46 0.31 3.56 -2.08
C TRP A 46 0.76 3.68 -3.54
N ARG A 47 1.01 4.90 -4.02
CA ARG A 47 1.61 5.15 -5.35
C ARG A 47 2.97 4.45 -5.47
N ASP A 48 3.82 4.57 -4.45
CA ASP A 48 5.16 3.99 -4.43
C ASP A 48 5.11 2.46 -4.38
N ILE A 49 4.18 1.88 -3.58
CA ILE A 49 3.98 0.42 -3.49
C ILE A 49 3.54 -0.13 -4.85
N LYS A 50 2.51 0.47 -5.46
CA LYS A 50 2.01 0.08 -6.79
C LYS A 50 3.11 0.17 -7.85
N GLY A 51 3.88 1.26 -7.83
CA GLY A 51 4.98 1.49 -8.76
C GLY A 51 6.12 0.48 -8.59
N CYS A 52 6.55 0.22 -7.35
CA CYS A 52 7.57 -0.77 -7.04
C CYS A 52 7.14 -2.16 -7.53
N PHE A 53 5.93 -2.58 -7.20
CA PHE A 53 5.42 -3.90 -7.58
C PHE A 53 5.34 -4.08 -9.10
N SER A 54 4.78 -3.10 -9.82
CA SER A 54 4.68 -3.15 -11.29
C SER A 54 6.05 -3.21 -11.97
N ARG A 55 7.06 -2.48 -11.45
CA ARG A 55 8.44 -2.53 -11.97
C ARG A 55 9.08 -3.89 -11.72
N THR A 56 8.96 -4.43 -10.51
CA THR A 56 9.55 -5.72 -10.16
C THR A 56 8.89 -6.87 -10.92
N LEU A 57 7.57 -6.80 -11.14
CA LEU A 57 6.83 -7.81 -11.91
C LEU A 57 7.00 -7.65 -13.44
N LYS A 58 7.51 -6.49 -13.92
CA LYS A 58 7.62 -6.14 -15.34
C LYS A 58 6.30 -6.28 -16.10
N ARG A 59 5.17 -5.95 -15.45
CA ARG A 59 3.82 -6.04 -16.03
C ARG A 59 3.05 -4.75 -15.82
N GLN A 60 2.51 -4.19 -16.91
CA GLN A 60 1.64 -3.03 -16.89
C GLN A 60 0.62 -3.09 -18.06
N PRO A 61 -0.62 -2.60 -17.89
CA PRO A 61 -1.21 -2.11 -16.63
C PRO A 61 -1.64 -3.28 -15.73
N LEU A 62 -1.48 -3.12 -14.42
CA LEU A 62 -1.85 -4.16 -13.42
C LEU A 62 -2.86 -3.66 -12.39
N TRP A 63 -2.74 -2.40 -11.98
CA TRP A 63 -3.57 -1.81 -10.94
C TRP A 63 -4.73 -1.04 -11.54
N GLN A 64 -5.91 -1.16 -10.93
CA GLN A 64 -6.96 -0.18 -11.12
C GLN A 64 -6.45 1.23 -10.72
N PRO A 65 -6.75 2.28 -11.51
CA PRO A 65 -6.45 3.66 -11.14
C PRO A 65 -7.09 4.03 -9.78
N ARG A 66 -6.39 4.85 -8.99
CA ARG A 66 -6.79 5.25 -7.63
C ARG A 66 -7.02 4.03 -6.73
N PHE A 67 -7.72 4.22 -5.62
CA PHE A 67 -8.04 3.23 -4.61
C PHE A 67 -9.20 3.76 -3.76
N TRP A 68 -9.89 2.85 -3.07
CA TRP A 68 -10.85 3.22 -2.05
C TRP A 68 -10.10 3.50 -0.74
N GLU A 69 -10.53 4.53 -0.02
CA GLU A 69 -9.97 4.91 1.27
C GLU A 69 -11.06 5.34 2.24
N HIS A 70 -10.82 5.08 3.53
CA HIS A 70 -11.68 5.50 4.62
C HIS A 70 -10.82 5.71 5.87
N ALA A 71 -10.81 6.94 6.38
CA ALA A 71 -10.13 7.25 7.63
C ALA A 71 -10.98 6.73 8.79
N ILE A 72 -10.47 5.75 9.53
CA ILE A 72 -11.10 5.24 10.75
C ILE A 72 -10.84 6.26 11.86
N ARG A 73 -11.91 6.81 12.43
CA ARG A 73 -11.88 7.78 13.52
C ARG A 73 -12.84 7.32 14.60
N ASP A 74 -12.46 7.50 15.86
CA ASP A 74 -13.33 7.29 17.01
C ASP A 74 -14.25 8.52 17.17
N GLU A 75 -15.33 8.58 16.40
CA GLU A 75 -16.45 9.52 16.60
C GLU A 75 -17.66 8.80 17.21
#